data_AF-A0ABD6E8Z7-F1
#
_entry.id   AF-A0ABD6E8Z7-F1
#
_cell.length_a   1.000
_cell.length_b   1.000
_cell.length_c   1.000
_cell.angle_alpha   90.00
_cell.angle_beta   90.00
_cell.angle_gamma   90.00
#
_symmetry.space_group_name_H-M   'P 1'
#
loop_
_entity.id
_entity.type
_entity.pdbx_description
1 polymer ?
#
loop_
_entity_poly.entity_id
_entity_poly.type
_entity_poly.pdbx_seq_one_letter_code
_entity_poly.pdbx_strand_id
1 'polypeptide(L)'
;MSESLIPQEIKVKVLRRQRNICASKTCAKLHNGTQKMNVDLTDEFFYNKPVSMGGENSYPNIQALCPKCYREKSRVERARIKKDKKNKEENVLI
;
A
#
# COMPACT_ATOMS: atom_id res chain seq x y z
N MET A 1 -4.64 -7.34 -8.34
CA MET A 1 -4.24 -8.40 -7.41
C MET A 1 -2.72 -8.48 -7.49
N SER A 2 -2.02 -8.06 -6.45
CA SER A 2 -0.55 -7.87 -6.45
C SER A 2 0.09 -8.49 -5.20
N GLU A 3 -0.53 -9.54 -4.66
CA GLU A 3 -0.09 -10.20 -3.42
C GLU A 3 1.07 -11.19 -3.63
N SER A 4 1.34 -11.63 -4.88
CA SER A 4 2.28 -12.72 -5.17
C SER A 4 3.72 -12.30 -5.47
N LEU A 5 4.07 -11.00 -5.46
CA LEU A 5 5.38 -10.53 -5.93
C LEU A 5 6.36 -10.10 -4.83
N ILE A 6 5.96 -10.07 -3.56
CA ILE A 6 6.83 -9.62 -2.47
C ILE A 6 7.41 -10.86 -1.75
N PRO A 7 8.73 -11.11 -1.85
CA PRO A 7 9.36 -12.25 -1.18
C PRO A 7 9.17 -12.19 0.34
N GLN A 8 9.05 -13.36 0.98
CA GLN A 8 8.82 -13.46 2.43
C GLN A 8 9.94 -12.78 3.24
N GLU A 9 11.19 -12.86 2.79
CA GLU A 9 12.32 -12.16 3.40
C GLU A 9 12.14 -10.64 3.43
N ILE A 10 11.58 -10.07 2.37
CA ILE A 10 11.27 -8.64 2.28
C ILE A 10 10.13 -8.30 3.24
N LYS A 11 9.10 -9.15 3.34
CA LYS A 11 8.01 -8.98 4.31
C LYS A 11 8.54 -8.89 5.75
N VAL A 12 9.44 -9.81 6.13
CA VAL A 12 10.08 -9.80 7.47
C VAL A 12 10.87 -8.51 7.70
N LYS A 13 11.67 -8.06 6.73
CA LYS A 13 12.42 -6.78 6.84
C LYS A 13 11.46 -5.60 7.02
N VAL A 14 10.35 -5.57 6.29
CA VAL A 14 9.34 -4.50 6.35
C VAL A 14 8.69 -4.44 7.73
N LEU A 15 8.29 -5.60 8.27
CA LEU A 15 7.72 -5.70 9.61
C LEU A 15 8.69 -5.23 10.69
N ARG A 16 9.97 -5.64 10.61
CA ARG A 16 11.01 -5.17 11.55
C ARG A 16 11.17 -3.66 11.52
N ARG A 17 11.26 -3.06 10.32
CA ARG A 17 11.33 -1.59 10.17
C ARG A 17 10.12 -0.88 10.75
N GLN A 18 8.94 -1.47 10.60
CA GLN A 18 7.68 -0.93 11.10
C GLN A 18 7.41 -1.27 12.56
N ARG A 19 8.27 -2.04 13.21
CA ARG A 19 8.07 -2.57 14.58
C ARG A 19 6.71 -3.29 14.72
N ASN A 20 6.31 -4.04 13.69
CA ASN A 20 5.00 -4.71 13.61
C ASN A 20 3.80 -3.77 13.76
N ILE A 21 3.93 -2.49 13.38
CA ILE A 21 2.84 -1.51 13.43
C ILE A 21 2.41 -1.11 12.01
N CYS A 22 1.10 -0.99 11.81
CA CYS A 22 0.52 -0.53 10.54
C CYS A 22 1.17 0.78 10.05
N ALA A 23 1.63 0.82 8.80
CA ALA A 23 2.29 2.00 8.25
C ALA A 23 1.35 3.21 8.08
N SER A 24 0.04 2.96 7.92
CA SER A 24 -0.92 4.03 7.59
C SER A 24 -0.95 5.12 8.66
N LYS A 25 -0.82 6.38 8.21
CA LYS A 25 -0.93 7.57 9.08
C LYS A 25 -2.34 7.75 9.63
N THR A 26 -3.36 7.28 8.90
CA THR A 26 -4.76 7.37 9.30
C THR A 26 -5.24 6.14 10.05
N CYS A 27 -4.36 5.19 10.38
CA CYS A 27 -4.75 3.94 11.05
C CYS A 27 -5.52 4.17 12.35
N ALA A 28 -4.97 4.98 13.27
CA ALA A 28 -5.63 5.25 14.55
C ALA A 28 -7.03 5.85 14.36
N LYS A 29 -7.15 6.83 13.46
CA LYS A 29 -8.44 7.46 13.09
C LYS A 29 -9.43 6.46 12.50
N LEU A 30 -8.96 5.59 11.58
CA LEU A 30 -9.81 4.56 10.95
C LEU A 30 -10.31 3.53 11.97
N HIS A 31 -9.60 3.33 13.07
CA HIS A 31 -9.97 2.39 14.13
C HIS A 31 -10.61 3.08 15.35
N ASN A 32 -11.01 4.35 15.24
CA ASN A 32 -11.60 5.13 16.34
C ASN A 32 -10.76 5.10 17.63
N GLY A 33 -9.43 4.98 17.49
CA GLY A 33 -8.50 4.78 18.60
C GLY A 33 -7.40 5.83 18.64
N THR A 34 -6.60 5.77 19.70
CA THR A 34 -5.38 6.59 19.88
C THR A 34 -4.13 5.93 19.29
N GLN A 35 -4.20 4.63 18.99
CA GLN A 35 -3.06 3.83 18.59
C GLN A 35 -3.28 3.15 17.23
N LYS A 36 -2.18 2.79 16.60
CA LYS A 36 -2.17 2.04 15.34
C LYS A 36 -2.30 0.55 15.62
N MET A 37 -2.90 -0.18 14.69
CA MET A 37 -2.99 -1.64 14.78
C MET A 37 -1.62 -2.29 14.59
N ASN A 38 -1.41 -3.41 15.25
CA ASN A 38 -0.32 -4.31 14.94
C ASN A 38 -0.54 -4.95 13.57
N VAL A 39 0.56 -5.36 12.94
CA VAL A 39 0.58 -6.08 11.67
C VAL A 39 1.59 -7.22 11.74
N ASP A 40 1.30 -8.32 11.07
CA ASP A 40 2.18 -9.48 10.99
C ASP A 40 2.38 -9.98 9.54
N LEU A 41 2.90 -11.19 9.37
CA LEU A 41 3.19 -11.78 8.06
C LEU A 41 1.94 -12.21 7.29
N THR A 42 0.81 -12.38 7.97
CA THR A 42 -0.50 -12.73 7.40
C THR A 42 -1.25 -11.51 6.90
N ASP A 43 -0.85 -10.32 7.35
CA ASP A 43 -1.38 -9.05 6.86
C ASP A 43 -0.89 -8.70 5.46
N GLU A 44 -1.53 -7.67 4.90
CA GLU A 44 -1.29 -7.24 3.54
C GLU A 44 -0.08 -6.31 3.40
N PHE A 45 0.67 -6.53 2.33
CA PHE A 45 1.82 -5.72 1.96
C PHE A 45 1.51 -4.90 0.71
N PHE A 46 1.83 -3.61 0.77
CA PHE A 46 1.39 -2.64 -0.21
C PHE A 46 2.53 -1.73 -0.65
N TYR A 47 2.62 -1.44 -1.94
CA TYR A 47 3.60 -0.48 -2.46
C TYR A 47 3.19 0.96 -2.12
N ASN A 48 4.11 1.80 -1.64
CA ASN A 48 3.84 3.23 -1.40
C ASN A 48 3.52 3.95 -2.70
N LYS A 49 4.28 3.64 -3.75
CA LYS A 49 4.03 4.05 -5.13
C LYS A 49 3.84 2.79 -5.98
N PRO A 50 2.70 2.62 -6.68
CA PRO A 50 2.46 1.45 -7.51
C PRO A 50 3.48 1.37 -8.64
N VAL A 51 3.90 0.15 -9.00
CA VAL A 51 4.81 -0.08 -10.13
C VAL A 51 4.22 0.46 -11.43
N SER A 52 2.91 0.32 -11.64
CA SER A 52 2.18 0.87 -12.80
C SER A 52 2.21 2.40 -12.90
N MET A 53 2.61 3.09 -11.82
CA MET A 53 2.75 4.55 -11.78
C MET A 53 4.24 4.97 -11.70
N GLY A 54 5.17 4.07 -12.05
CA GLY A 54 6.61 4.32 -11.97
C GLY A 54 7.17 4.21 -10.55
N GLY A 55 6.58 3.33 -9.73
CA GLY A 55 7.13 2.92 -8.44
C GLY A 55 8.16 1.80 -8.60
N GLU A 56 9.19 1.82 -7.77
CA GLU A 56 10.22 0.77 -7.77
C GLU A 56 9.74 -0.48 -7.04
N ASN A 57 10.13 -1.66 -7.52
CA ASN A 57 9.98 -2.90 -6.75
C ASN A 57 11.12 -3.02 -5.72
N SER A 58 11.18 -2.09 -4.77
CA SER A 58 12.24 -2.01 -3.78
C SER A 58 11.70 -2.08 -2.35
N TYR A 59 12.48 -2.65 -1.43
CA TYR A 59 12.16 -2.74 -0.01
C TYR A 59 11.67 -1.42 0.63
N PRO A 60 12.28 -0.25 0.34
CA PRO A 60 11.79 1.02 0.86
C PRO A 60 10.38 1.37 0.39
N ASN A 61 10.00 0.94 -0.81
CA ASN A 61 8.69 1.21 -1.42
C ASN A 61 7.59 0.26 -0.91
N ILE A 62 7.87 -0.72 -0.04
CA ILE A 62 6.86 -1.65 0.46
C ILE A 62 6.46 -1.28 1.89
N GLN A 63 5.20 -1.46 2.27
CA GLN A 63 4.71 -1.25 3.63
C GLN A 63 3.70 -2.33 4.05
N ALA A 64 3.69 -2.72 5.33
CA ALA A 64 2.66 -3.58 5.90
C ALA A 64 1.48 -2.75 6.41
N LEU A 65 0.25 -3.19 6.14
CA LEU A 65 -0.99 -2.52 6.51
C LEU A 65 -1.96 -3.51 7.14
N CYS A 66 -2.67 -3.07 8.18
CA CYS A 66 -3.81 -3.84 8.68
C CYS A 66 -4.93 -3.89 7.62
N PRO A 67 -5.87 -4.86 7.71
CA PRO A 67 -6.83 -5.12 6.62
C PRO A 67 -7.71 -3.90 6.30
N LYS A 68 -8.09 -3.12 7.32
CA LYS A 68 -8.91 -1.91 7.15
C LYS A 68 -8.15 -0.81 6.39
N CYS A 69 -6.89 -0.59 6.74
CA CYS A 69 -6.05 0.40 6.08
C CYS A 69 -5.69 -0.02 4.64
N TYR A 70 -5.44 -1.31 4.41
CA TYR A 70 -5.19 -1.85 3.07
C TYR A 70 -6.39 -1.63 2.15
N ARG A 71 -7.61 -1.96 2.60
CA ARG A 71 -8.84 -1.75 1.82
C ARG A 71 -9.03 -0.28 1.44
N GLU A 72 -8.82 0.63 2.40
CA GLU A 72 -8.96 2.07 2.15
C GLU A 72 -7.92 2.56 1.13
N LYS A 73 -6.64 2.20 1.31
CA LYS A 73 -5.59 2.57 0.36
C LYS A 73 -5.84 1.99 -1.04
N SER A 74 -6.24 0.73 -1.12
CA SER A 74 -6.58 0.06 -2.38
C SER A 74 -7.74 0.75 -3.11
N ARG A 75 -8.74 1.24 -2.37
CA ARG A 75 -9.85 2.02 -2.94
C ARG A 75 -9.35 3.33 -3.55
N VAL A 76 -8.56 4.10 -2.81
CA VAL A 76 -7.99 5.36 -3.28
C VAL A 76 -7.07 5.15 -4.47
N GLU A 77 -6.24 4.11 -4.45
CA GLU A 77 -5.33 3.78 -5.53
C GLU A 77 -6.07 3.42 -6.82
N ARG A 78 -7.09 2.57 -6.76
CA ARG A 78 -7.92 2.24 -7.93
C ARG A 78 -8.57 3.48 -8.54
N ALA A 79 -9.03 4.42 -7.71
CA ALA A 79 -9.57 5.69 -8.18
C ALA A 79 -8.51 6.54 -8.90
N ARG A 80 -7.27 6.59 -8.37
CA ARG A 80 -6.14 7.29 -9.02
C ARG A 80 -5.77 6.66 -10.35
N ILE A 81 -5.62 5.34 -10.40
CA ILE A 81 -5.31 4.61 -11.64
C ILE A 81 -6.37 4.88 -12.71
N LYS A 82 -7.67 4.87 -12.34
CA LYS A 82 -8.75 5.20 -13.27
C LYS A 82 -8.64 6.62 -13.82
N LYS A 83 -8.30 7.60 -12.96
CA LYS A 83 -8.10 9.00 -13.37
C LYS A 83 -6.88 9.16 -14.28
N ASP A 84 -5.75 8.54 -13.94
CA ASP A 84 -4.53 8.58 -14.76
C ASP A 84 -4.74 7.99 -16.16
N LYS A 85 -5.49 6.89 -16.26
CA LYS A 85 -5.85 6.29 -17.56
C LYS A 85 -6.68 7.26 -18.41
N LYS A 86 -7.72 7.85 -17.82
CA LYS A 86 -8.57 8.83 -18.53
C LYS A 86 -7.76 10.03 -19.04
N ASN A 87 -6.89 10.58 -18.20
CA ASN A 87 -6.05 11.72 -18.58
C ASN A 87 -5.05 11.37 -19.70
N LYS A 88 -4.54 10.13 -19.74
CA LYS A 88 -3.65 9.67 -20.82
C LYS A 88 -4.41 9.49 -22.13
N GLU A 89 -5.63 8.95 -22.09
CA GLU A 89 -6.49 8.81 -23.27
C GLU A 89 -6.86 10.18 -23.86
N GLU A 90 -7.19 11.18 -23.03
CA GLU A 90 -7.48 12.55 -23.49
C GLU A 90 -6.27 13.28 -24.09
N ASN A 91 -5.04 13.00 -23.63
CA ASN A 91 -3.82 13.61 -24.19
C ASN A 91 -3.27 12.92 -25.44
N VAL A 92 -3.72 11.71 -25.77
CA VAL A 92 -3.30 10.99 -27.00
C VAL A 92 -4.20 11.35 -28.20
N LEU A 93 -5.34 12.00 -27.95
CA LEU A 93 -6.30 12.45 -28.97
C LEU A 93 -6.06 13.90 -29.45
N ILE A 94 -4.89 14.49 -29.15
CA ILE A 94 -4.48 15.83 -29.61
C ILE A 94 -3.33 15.69 -30.59
#